data_AF-A0A497NMU0-F1
#
_entry.id   AF-A0A497NMU0-F1
#
_cell.length_a   1.000
_cell.length_b   1.000
_cell.length_c   1.000
_cell.angle_alpha   90.00
_cell.angle_beta   90.00
_cell.angle_gamma   90.00
#
_symmetry.space_group_name_H-M   'P 1'
#
loop_
_entity.id
_entity.type
_entity.pdbx_description
1 polymer ?
#
loop_
_entity_poly.entity_id
_entity_poly.type
_entity_poly.pdbx_seq_one_letter_code
_entity_poly.pdbx_strand_id
1 'polypeptide(L)' 'MLRDLLESGAKVAACGTCLRARGLAKQDLVEGVEAGMMSGLAHGVKESQKVLSF' A
#
# COMPACT_ATOMS: atom_id res chain seq x y z
N MET A 1 -9.89 -7.01 -8.56
CA MET A 1 -8.96 -5.86 -8.69
C MET A 1 -7.84 -5.92 -7.64
N LEU A 2 -8.01 -5.44 -6.40
CA LEU A 2 -6.92 -5.49 -5.38
C LEU A 2 -6.54 -6.92 -4.96
N ARG A 3 -7.54 -7.80 -4.80
CA ARG A 3 -7.31 -9.22 -4.48
C ARG A 3 -6.53 -9.92 -5.60
N ASP A 4 -6.91 -9.71 -6.85
CA ASP A 4 -6.24 -10.30 -8.02
C ASP A 4 -4.77 -9.83 -8.13
N LEU A 5 -4.48 -8.57 -7.75
CA LEU A 5 -3.11 -8.06 -7.68
C LEU A 5 -2.29 -8.79 -6.61
N LEU A 6 -2.86 -8.99 -5.43
CA LEU A 6 -2.23 -9.74 -4.34
C LEU A 6 -1.98 -11.21 -4.73
N GLU A 7 -2.96 -11.86 -5.37
CA GLU A 7 -2.85 -13.22 -5.89
C GLU A 7 -1.78 -13.34 -6.99
N SER A 8 -1.57 -12.27 -7.77
CA SER A 8 -0.50 -12.17 -8.75
C SER A 8 0.88 -11.84 -8.14
N GLY A 9 0.98 -11.74 -6.81
CA GLY A 9 2.21 -11.48 -6.08
C GLY A 9 2.59 -10.00 -5.95
N ALA A 10 1.70 -9.08 -6.31
CA ALA A 10 1.95 -7.65 -6.11
C ALA A 10 1.94 -7.30 -4.62
N LYS A 11 2.86 -6.41 -4.21
CA LYS A 11 2.86 -5.85 -2.86
C LYS A 11 1.95 -4.64 -2.83
N VAL A 12 0.96 -4.65 -1.94
CA VAL A 12 0.00 -3.56 -1.77
C VAL A 12 0.11 -3.02 -0.35
N ALA A 13 0.44 -1.72 -0.23
CA ALA A 13 0.57 -1.06 1.06
C ALA A 13 -0.34 0.17 1.15
N ALA A 14 -1.04 0.32 2.27
CA ALA A 14 -1.84 1.47 2.62
C ALA A 14 -1.09 2.37 3.62
N CYS A 15 -1.02 3.66 3.36
CA CYS A 15 -0.28 4.59 4.22
C CYS A 15 -0.90 4.68 5.63
N GLY A 16 -0.14 4.30 6.66
CA GLY A 16 -0.64 4.22 8.04
C GLY A 16 -1.10 5.55 8.63
N THR A 17 -0.45 6.67 8.30
CA THR A 17 -0.93 8.01 8.73
C THR A 17 -2.26 8.36 8.07
N CYS A 18 -2.44 8.00 6.80
CA CYS A 18 -3.69 8.21 6.06
C CYS A 18 -4.84 7.34 6.59
N LEU A 19 -4.55 6.10 7.00
CA LEU A 19 -5.53 5.21 7.64
C LEU A 19 -6.02 5.81 8.96
N ARG A 20 -5.09 6.22 9.84
CA ARG A 20 -5.44 6.85 11.13
C ARG A 20 -6.25 8.13 10.94
N ALA A 21 -5.87 8.98 10.00
CA ALA A 21 -6.60 10.20 9.68
C ALA A 21 -8.05 9.94 9.20
N ARG A 22 -8.32 8.74 8.69
CA ARG A 22 -9.64 8.30 8.21
C ARG A 22 -10.36 7.39 9.21
N GLY A 23 -9.81 7.16 10.41
CA GLY A 23 -10.39 6.25 11.40
C GLY A 23 -10.37 4.78 10.99
N LEU A 24 -9.52 4.40 10.03
CA LEU A 24 -9.38 3.03 9.55
C LEU A 24 -8.25 2.31 10.27
N ALA A 25 -8.45 1.03 10.52
CA ALA A 25 -7.51 0.10 11.09
C ALA A 25 -7.17 -1.03 10.09
N LYS A 26 -6.20 -1.87 10.46
CA LYS A 26 -5.71 -2.94 9.57
C LYS A 26 -6.80 -3.93 9.19
N GLN A 27 -7.71 -4.25 10.10
CA GLN A 27 -8.84 -5.16 9.86
C GLN A 27 -9.87 -4.62 8.85
N ASP A 28 -9.88 -3.31 8.60
CA ASP A 28 -10.77 -2.70 7.61
C ASP A 28 -10.21 -2.80 6.18
N LEU A 29 -8.97 -3.29 6.03
CA LEU A 29 -8.32 -3.46 4.74
C LEU A 29 -8.61 -4.82 4.12
N VAL A 30 -8.51 -4.89 2.79
CA VAL A 30 -8.50 -6.16 2.07
C VAL A 30 -7.37 -7.04 2.63
N GLU A 31 -7.69 -8.29 2.95
CA GLU A 31 -6.72 -9.26 3.44
C GLU A 31 -5.49 -9.35 2.52
N GLY A 32 -4.29 -9.30 3.10
CA GLY A 32 -3.02 -9.24 2.37
C GLY A 32 -2.50 -7.82 2.11
N VAL A 33 -3.32 -6.78 2.26
CA VAL A 33 -2.84 -5.39 2.24
C VAL A 33 -2.15 -5.06 3.55
N GLU A 34 -0.95 -4.47 3.46
CA GLU A 34 -0.18 -4.07 4.63
C GLU A 34 -0.36 -2.58 4.96
N ALA A 35 -0.33 -2.23 6.25
CA ALA A 35 -0.21 -0.85 6.67
C ALA A 35 1.27 -0.42 6.57
N GLY A 36 1.58 0.47 5.64
CA GLY A 36 2.93 0.95 5.35
C GLY A 36 3.22 2.35 5.89
N MET A 37 4.45 2.82 5.65
CA MET A 37 4.90 4.18 5.96
C MET A 37 5.31 4.93 4.69
N MET A 38 5.29 6.26 4.73
CA MET A 38 5.75 7.10 3.62
C MET A 38 7.22 6.86 3.25
N SER A 39 8.05 6.44 4.21
CA SER A 39 9.44 6.02 3.94
C SER A 39 9.51 4.78 3.03
N GLY A 40 8.57 3.85 3.17
CA GLY A 40 8.46 2.68 2.28
C GLY A 40 8.08 3.08 0.86
N LEU A 41 7.16 4.05 0.71
CA LEU A 41 6.84 4.62 -0.60
C LEU A 41 8.05 5.33 -1.21
N ALA A 42 8.75 6.16 -0.43
CA ALA A 42 9.95 6.87 -0.91
C ALA A 42 11.05 5.91 -1.37
N HIS A 43 11.27 4.82 -0.63
CA HIS A 43 12.18 3.75 -1.05
C HIS A 43 11.69 3.08 -2.34
N GLY A 44 10.41 2.72 -2.44
CA GLY A 44 9.83 2.15 -3.65
C GLY A 44 9.98 3.05 -4.88
N VAL A 45 9.76 4.36 -4.73
CA VAL A 45 9.98 5.36 -5.80
C VAL A 45 11.45 5.41 -6.22
N LYS A 46 12.38 5.42 -5.25
CA LYS A 46 13.82 5.48 -5.51
C LYS A 46 14.33 4.27 -6.29
N GLU A 47 13.86 3.07 -5.93
CA GLU A 47 14.35 1.81 -6.52
C GLU A 47 13.59 1.40 -7.80
N SER A 48 12.46 2.06 -8.12
CA SER A 48 11.68 1.75 -9.31
C SER A 48 12.19 2.50 -10.54
N GLN A 49 12.18 1.83 -11.70
CA GLN A 49 12.51 2.48 -12.97
C GLN A 49 11.45 3.49 -13.43
N LYS A 50 10.18 3.25 -13.05
CA LYS A 50 9.03 4.08 -13.42
C LYS A 50 8.04 4.13 -12.27
N VAL A 51 7.35 5.26 -12.14
CA VAL A 51 6.27 5.47 -11.17
C VAL A 51 5.05 5.97 -11.93
N LEU A 52 3.93 5.29 -11.73
CA LEU A 52 2.63 5.67 -12.25
C LEU A 52 1.79 6.20 -11.09
N SER A 53 1.25 7.42 -11.23
CA SER A 53 0.39 8.06 -10.23
C SER A 53 -1.00 8.23 -10.80
N PHE A 54 -2.01 7.92 -9.97
CA PHE A 54 -3.43 7.97 -10.31
C PHE A 54 -4.17 8.86 -9.31
#